data_AF-A0A9N9U894-F1
#
_entry.id   AF-A0A9N9U894-F1
#
_cell.length_a   1.000
_cell.length_b   1.000
_cell.length_c   1.000
_cell.angle_alpha   90.00
_cell.angle_beta   90.00
_cell.angle_gamma   90.00
#
_symmetry.space_group_name_H-M   'P 1'
#
loop_
_entity.id
_entity.type
_entity.pdbx_description
1 polymer ?
#
loop_
_entity_poly.entity_id
_entity_poly.type
_entity_poly.pdbx_seq_one_letter_code
_entity_poly.pdbx_strand_id
1 'polypeptide(L)'
;MPPRNKVLLIGATGYVGGTVLDRLIKDTSQSLKDVAIDVLGLTDEDFIINTTANYDIVINAGSGFFPAGAVAFIEGLARRAKNGERAPWMIRIEGCTNLSDLPITGEPFPERKWDDADGNAIYEFLKSEDEKSPYLQRTAEVAVLSRAEETGVQAVS
;
A
#
# COMPACT_ATOMS: atom_id res chain seq x y z
N MET A 1 4.66 4.05 29.00
CA MET A 1 5.25 3.04 28.09
C MET A 1 5.03 3.57 26.68
N PRO A 2 6.02 3.57 25.77
CA PRO A 2 5.76 3.95 24.38
C PRO A 2 4.66 3.06 23.78
N PRO A 3 3.85 3.57 22.83
CA PRO A 3 2.74 2.82 22.23
C PRO A 3 3.25 1.51 21.64
N ARG A 4 2.46 0.43 21.81
CA ARG A 4 2.88 -0.93 21.39
C ARG A 4 2.96 -1.07 19.87
N ASN A 5 2.14 -0.33 19.13
CA ASN A 5 2.14 -0.29 17.66
C ASN A 5 1.92 1.15 17.18
N LYS A 6 2.64 1.56 16.14
CA LYS A 6 2.48 2.85 15.45
C LYS A 6 1.99 2.63 14.03
N VAL A 7 0.89 3.31 13.68
CA VAL A 7 0.26 3.27 12.35
C VAL A 7 0.47 4.63 11.66
N LEU A 8 0.95 4.60 10.43
CA LEU A 8 1.03 5.76 9.56
C LEU A 8 -0.09 5.68 8.52
N LEU A 9 -0.99 6.66 8.49
CA LEU A 9 -2.06 6.77 7.51
C LEU A 9 -1.74 7.83 6.45
N ILE A 10 -1.78 7.42 5.19
CA ILE A 10 -1.59 8.31 4.05
C ILE A 10 -2.94 8.54 3.35
N GLY A 11 -3.16 9.76 2.86
CA GLY A 11 -4.40 10.11 2.18
C GLY A 11 -5.59 10.37 3.12
N ALA A 12 -5.34 10.72 4.38
CA ALA A 12 -6.39 10.92 5.38
C ALA A 12 -7.37 12.08 5.06
N THR A 13 -7.02 12.98 4.14
CA THR A 13 -7.91 14.05 3.66
C THR A 13 -8.78 13.62 2.48
N GLY A 14 -8.52 12.45 1.89
CA GLY A 14 -9.32 11.87 0.82
C GLY A 14 -10.57 11.15 1.36
N TYR A 15 -11.48 10.76 0.46
CA TYR A 15 -12.75 10.12 0.84
C TYR A 15 -12.52 8.79 1.59
N VAL A 16 -11.68 7.93 1.02
CA VAL A 16 -11.36 6.62 1.63
C VAL A 16 -10.51 6.80 2.88
N GLY A 17 -9.38 7.51 2.78
CA GLY A 17 -8.49 7.70 3.93
C GLY A 17 -9.12 8.45 5.09
N GLY A 18 -9.99 9.44 4.83
CA GLY A 18 -10.74 10.14 5.88
C GLY A 18 -11.76 9.24 6.58
N THR A 19 -12.41 8.34 5.84
CA THR A 19 -13.29 7.32 6.42
C THR A 19 -12.50 6.32 7.27
N VAL A 20 -11.33 5.88 6.80
CA VAL A 20 -10.42 5.01 7.58
C VAL A 20 -9.99 5.71 8.87
N LEU A 21 -9.56 6.97 8.79
CA LEU A 21 -9.18 7.75 9.97
C LEU A 21 -10.34 7.87 10.96
N ASP A 22 -11.51 8.29 10.49
CA ASP A 22 -12.72 8.46 11.30
C ASP A 22 -13.09 7.17 12.03
N ARG A 23 -13.00 6.03 11.33
CA ARG A 23 -13.28 4.73 11.92
C ARG A 23 -12.24 4.37 12.98
N LEU A 24 -10.95 4.52 12.70
CA LEU A 24 -9.88 4.15 13.63
C LEU A 24 -9.93 4.96 14.93
N ILE A 25 -10.18 6.27 14.84
CA ILE A 25 -10.19 7.14 16.04
C ILE A 25 -11.45 6.98 16.90
N LYS A 26 -12.58 6.57 16.31
CA LYS A 26 -13.84 6.34 17.04
C LYS A 26 -13.96 4.92 17.59
N ASP A 27 -13.11 4.01 17.15
CA ASP A 27 -13.17 2.61 17.57
C ASP A 27 -12.69 2.45 19.01
N THR A 28 -13.50 1.81 19.85
CA THR A 28 -13.22 1.62 21.28
C THR A 28 -12.65 0.24 21.60
N SER A 29 -12.32 -0.56 20.59
CA SER A 29 -11.76 -1.89 20.78
C SER A 29 -10.46 -1.86 21.57
N GLN A 30 -10.25 -2.87 22.40
CA GLN A 30 -9.04 -2.96 23.23
C GLN A 30 -7.76 -3.01 22.39
N SER A 31 -7.85 -3.53 21.16
CA SER A 31 -6.74 -3.63 20.20
C SER A 31 -6.22 -2.29 19.70
N LEU A 32 -7.04 -1.22 19.72
CA LEU A 32 -6.67 0.10 19.19
C LEU A 32 -6.37 1.15 20.27
N LYS A 33 -6.69 0.86 21.55
CA LYS A 33 -6.53 1.84 22.65
C LYS A 33 -5.11 2.39 22.82
N ASP A 34 -4.09 1.59 22.52
CA ASP A 34 -2.68 1.96 22.68
C ASP A 34 -1.95 2.13 21.33
N VAL A 35 -2.70 2.30 20.24
CA VAL A 35 -2.15 2.51 18.90
C VAL A 35 -2.03 4.01 18.63
N ALA A 36 -0.82 4.47 18.30
CA ALA A 36 -0.61 5.82 17.82
C ALA A 36 -0.87 5.87 16.31
N ILE A 37 -1.69 6.83 15.88
CA ILE A 37 -2.03 7.03 14.46
C ILE A 37 -1.55 8.41 14.05
N ASP A 38 -0.59 8.44 13.14
CA ASP A 38 -0.05 9.65 12.54
C ASP A 38 -0.47 9.73 11.07
N VAL A 39 -0.51 10.95 10.53
CA VAL A 39 -0.90 11.22 9.13
C VAL A 39 0.25 11.90 8.39
N LEU A 40 0.49 11.50 7.13
CA LEU A 40 1.57 12.05 6.29
C LEU A 40 1.09 12.42 4.88
N GLY A 41 1.79 13.38 4.26
CA GLY A 41 1.71 13.68 2.82
C GLY A 41 2.62 12.79 1.96
N LEU A 42 2.60 13.00 0.63
CA LEU A 42 3.09 12.03 -0.37
C LEU A 42 4.30 12.43 -1.23
N THR A 43 4.96 13.57 -0.99
CA THR A 43 5.76 14.22 -2.06
C THR A 43 7.28 14.18 -1.93
N ASP A 44 7.84 13.75 -0.79
CA ASP A 44 9.29 13.74 -0.55
C ASP A 44 9.73 12.33 -0.12
N GLU A 45 10.49 11.65 -0.98
CA GLU A 45 10.92 10.26 -0.78
C GLU A 45 11.84 10.10 0.43
N ASP A 46 12.82 10.98 0.61
CA ASP A 46 13.73 10.91 1.75
C ASP A 46 12.98 11.11 3.06
N PHE A 47 12.07 12.08 3.07
CA PHE A 47 11.19 12.31 4.22
C PHE A 47 10.27 11.11 4.49
N ILE A 48 9.68 10.51 3.45
CA ILE A 48 8.87 9.29 3.56
C ILE A 48 9.69 8.16 4.16
N ILE A 49 10.87 7.86 3.62
CA ILE A 49 11.72 6.76 4.07
C ILE A 49 12.11 6.95 5.54
N ASN A 50 12.58 8.14 5.89
CA ASN A 50 13.04 8.46 7.26
C ASN A 50 11.89 8.43 8.26
N THR A 51 10.71 8.91 7.87
CA THR A 51 9.51 8.90 8.73
C THR A 51 9.03 7.47 8.94
N THR A 52 8.86 6.72 7.85
CA THR A 52 8.23 5.39 7.81
C THR A 52 9.03 4.33 8.58
N ALA A 53 10.35 4.49 8.71
CA ALA A 53 11.20 3.61 9.53
C ALA A 53 10.79 3.56 11.02
N ASN A 54 9.94 4.49 11.48
CA ASN A 54 9.45 4.58 12.86
C ASN A 54 8.03 4.03 13.06
N TYR A 55 7.51 3.24 12.11
CA TYR A 55 6.14 2.72 12.14
C TYR A 55 6.08 1.22 11.89
N ASP A 56 5.07 0.58 12.48
CA ASP A 56 4.80 -0.85 12.32
C ASP A 56 3.93 -1.14 11.11
N ILE A 57 3.02 -0.22 10.82
CA ILE A 57 2.03 -0.38 9.75
C ILE A 57 1.94 0.95 9.00
N VAL A 58 2.00 0.88 7.68
CA VAL A 58 1.61 1.97 6.79
C VAL A 58 0.30 1.58 6.12
N ILE A 59 -0.72 2.42 6.24
CA ILE A 59 -1.96 2.31 5.48
C ILE A 59 -1.92 3.43 4.44
N ASN A 60 -1.76 3.06 3.17
CA ASN A 60 -1.76 4.02 2.07
C ASN A 60 -3.12 4.03 1.37
N ALA A 61 -3.96 4.97 1.78
CA ALA A 61 -5.21 5.33 1.12
C ALA A 61 -5.06 6.60 0.25
N GLY A 62 -3.81 6.94 -0.11
CA GLY A 62 -3.45 8.07 -0.94
C GLY A 62 -3.45 7.74 -2.44
N SER A 63 -2.75 8.54 -3.23
CA SER A 63 -2.67 8.33 -4.68
C SER A 63 -1.84 7.09 -5.02
N GLY A 64 -2.39 6.22 -5.87
CA GLY A 64 -1.63 5.12 -6.46
C GLY A 64 -0.67 5.56 -7.58
N PHE A 65 -0.72 6.81 -8.03
CA PHE A 65 0.02 7.30 -9.21
C PHE A 65 1.43 7.81 -8.93
N PHE A 66 2.00 7.48 -7.76
CA PHE A 66 3.35 7.92 -7.39
C PHE A 66 4.23 6.72 -7.03
N PRO A 67 4.76 5.97 -8.03
CA PRO A 67 5.54 4.75 -7.80
C PRO A 67 6.75 4.95 -6.89
N ALA A 68 7.52 6.03 -7.09
CA ALA A 68 8.72 6.29 -6.30
C ALA A 68 8.40 6.50 -4.82
N GLY A 69 7.39 7.33 -4.50
CA GLY A 69 6.92 7.47 -3.12
C GLY A 69 6.29 6.20 -2.56
N ALA A 70 5.64 5.37 -3.39
CA ALA A 70 5.12 4.08 -2.97
C ALA A 70 6.24 3.13 -2.50
N VAL A 71 7.33 3.06 -3.29
CA VAL A 71 8.53 2.29 -2.95
C VAL A 71 9.24 2.87 -1.72
N ALA A 72 9.29 4.20 -1.58
CA ALA A 72 9.87 4.87 -0.44
C ALA A 72 9.25 4.43 0.91
N PHE A 73 7.95 4.14 0.95
CA PHE A 73 7.32 3.56 2.15
C PHE A 73 7.91 2.18 2.49
N ILE A 74 8.07 1.30 1.49
CA ILE A 74 8.67 -0.03 1.68
C ILE A 74 10.12 0.10 2.14
N GLU A 75 10.90 1.00 1.56
CA GLU A 75 12.30 1.22 1.98
C GLU A 75 12.40 1.69 3.44
N GLY A 76 11.50 2.57 3.86
CA GLY A 76 11.40 2.98 5.27
C GLY A 76 11.07 1.80 6.18
N LEU A 77 10.02 1.03 5.84
CA LEU A 77 9.62 -0.16 6.58
C LEU A 77 10.74 -1.23 6.62
N ALA A 78 11.48 -1.41 5.53
CA ALA A 78 12.60 -2.34 5.44
C ALA A 78 13.73 -1.99 6.43
N ARG A 79 13.97 -0.69 6.68
CA ARG A 79 14.94 -0.26 7.71
C ARG A 79 14.53 -0.72 9.11
N ARG A 80 13.22 -0.81 9.40
CA ARG A 80 12.69 -1.37 10.65
C ARG A 80 12.82 -2.89 10.70
N ALA A 81 12.49 -3.58 9.61
CA ALA A 81 12.54 -5.05 9.55
C ALA A 81 13.95 -5.61 9.88
N LYS A 82 15.01 -4.88 9.54
CA LYS A 82 16.40 -5.24 9.86
C LYS A 82 16.74 -5.22 11.37
N ASN A 83 15.89 -4.64 12.22
CA ASN A 83 16.15 -4.52 13.66
C ASN A 83 15.68 -5.75 14.48
N GLY A 84 15.30 -6.86 13.84
CA GLY A 84 14.91 -8.11 14.53
C GLY A 84 13.54 -8.08 15.21
N GLU A 85 12.75 -7.04 14.93
CA GLU A 85 11.38 -6.88 15.40
C GLU A 85 10.38 -7.59 14.46
N ARG A 86 9.09 -7.61 14.82
CA ARG A 86 8.03 -8.13 13.95
C ARG A 86 8.08 -7.41 12.60
N ALA A 87 7.97 -8.17 11.51
CA ALA A 87 7.95 -7.62 10.16
C ALA A 87 6.83 -6.56 10.03
N PRO A 88 7.15 -5.35 9.56
CA PRO A 88 6.17 -4.29 9.38
C PRO A 88 5.23 -4.59 8.21
N TRP A 89 4.09 -3.91 8.20
CA TRP A 89 3.04 -4.07 7.20
C TRP A 89 2.87 -2.83 6.34
N MET A 90 2.73 -3.05 5.03
CA MET A 90 2.20 -2.10 4.08
C MET A 90 0.81 -2.58 3.65
N ILE A 91 -0.20 -1.74 3.85
CA ILE A 91 -1.56 -1.96 3.36
C ILE A 91 -1.84 -0.87 2.34
N ARG A 92 -1.93 -1.24 1.06
CA ARG A 92 -2.29 -0.34 -0.04
C ARG A 92 -3.76 -0.50 -0.37
N ILE A 93 -4.38 0.58 -0.83
CA ILE A 93 -5.68 0.53 -1.49
C ILE A 93 -5.44 0.82 -2.95
N GLU A 94 -5.71 -0.15 -3.81
CA GLU A 94 -5.62 0.02 -5.25
C GLU A 94 -6.97 0.28 -5.91
N GLY A 95 -6.90 0.71 -7.17
CA GLY A 95 -8.05 0.89 -8.02
C GLY A 95 -8.24 -0.31 -8.94
N CYS A 96 -9.49 -0.74 -9.11
CA CYS A 96 -9.86 -1.79 -10.05
C CYS A 96 -9.43 -1.49 -11.51
N THR A 97 -9.08 -0.24 -11.81
CA THR A 97 -8.44 0.18 -13.07
C THR A 97 -7.15 -0.56 -13.37
N ASN A 98 -6.42 -1.04 -12.36
CA ASN A 98 -5.23 -1.88 -12.56
C ASN A 98 -5.59 -3.20 -13.27
N LEU A 99 -6.80 -3.72 -13.08
CA LEU A 99 -7.32 -4.95 -13.68
C LEU A 99 -8.27 -4.73 -14.88
N SER A 100 -8.51 -3.47 -15.25
CA SER A 100 -9.43 -3.11 -16.32
C SER A 100 -8.90 -3.57 -17.70
N ASP A 101 -9.81 -4.00 -18.56
CA ASP A 101 -9.56 -4.54 -19.89
C ASP A 101 -9.61 -3.50 -21.02
N LEU A 102 -9.66 -2.21 -20.68
CA LEU A 102 -9.64 -1.07 -21.63
C LEU A 102 -10.56 -1.26 -22.86
N PRO A 103 -11.86 -1.56 -22.66
CA PRO A 103 -12.76 -2.04 -23.73
C PRO A 103 -13.07 -0.98 -24.81
N ILE A 104 -12.66 0.28 -24.60
CA ILE A 104 -12.85 1.39 -25.56
C ILE A 104 -11.65 1.50 -26.51
N THR A 105 -10.45 1.08 -26.09
CA THR A 105 -9.20 1.21 -26.86
C THR A 105 -8.56 -0.13 -27.23
N GLY A 106 -9.18 -1.25 -26.84
CA GLY A 106 -8.72 -2.62 -27.10
C GLY A 106 -9.86 -3.63 -27.20
N GLU A 107 -9.51 -4.92 -27.30
CA GLU A 107 -10.46 -6.03 -27.30
C GLU A 107 -11.03 -6.25 -25.89
N PRO A 108 -12.36 -6.16 -25.69
CA PRO A 108 -12.98 -6.39 -24.39
C PRO A 108 -12.92 -7.87 -23.98
N PHE A 109 -12.79 -8.14 -22.69
CA PHE A 109 -12.83 -9.48 -22.10
C PHE A 109 -14.01 -9.62 -21.12
N PRO A 110 -15.27 -9.50 -21.58
CA PRO A 110 -16.45 -9.39 -20.70
C PRO A 110 -16.70 -10.64 -19.83
N GLU A 111 -16.15 -11.79 -20.23
CA GLU A 111 -16.28 -13.06 -19.50
C GLU A 111 -15.12 -13.31 -18.52
N ARG A 112 -14.10 -12.43 -18.48
CA ARG A 112 -12.97 -12.60 -17.56
C ARG A 112 -13.45 -12.38 -16.13
N LYS A 113 -13.10 -13.33 -15.26
CA LYS A 113 -13.37 -13.29 -13.82
C LYS A 113 -12.06 -13.40 -13.07
N TRP A 114 -11.94 -12.63 -12.01
CA TRP A 114 -10.83 -12.71 -11.07
C TRP A 114 -11.25 -13.57 -9.87
N ASP A 115 -10.34 -14.43 -9.42
CA ASP A 115 -10.50 -15.20 -8.19
C ASP A 115 -9.56 -14.61 -7.15
N ASP A 116 -10.14 -13.87 -6.19
CA ASP A 116 -9.38 -13.20 -5.13
C ASP A 116 -8.66 -14.20 -4.20
N ALA A 117 -9.00 -15.50 -4.27
CA ALA A 117 -8.26 -16.55 -3.56
C ALA A 117 -6.89 -16.84 -4.18
N ASP A 118 -6.68 -16.49 -5.46
CA ASP A 118 -5.41 -16.63 -6.17
C ASP A 118 -4.78 -15.26 -6.47
N GLY A 119 -4.32 -14.60 -5.40
CA GLY A 119 -3.64 -13.31 -5.51
C GLY A 119 -2.37 -13.36 -6.37
N ASN A 120 -1.72 -14.51 -6.51
CA ASN A 120 -0.52 -14.64 -7.33
C ASN A 120 -0.87 -14.57 -8.83
N ALA A 121 -1.96 -15.21 -9.27
CA ALA A 121 -2.43 -15.08 -10.65
C ALA A 121 -2.79 -13.63 -11.01
N ILE A 122 -3.40 -12.89 -10.06
CA ILE A 122 -3.69 -11.47 -10.22
C ILE A 122 -2.38 -10.67 -10.36
N TYR A 123 -1.43 -10.89 -9.45
CA TYR A 123 -0.14 -10.20 -9.48
C TYR A 123 0.65 -10.45 -10.78
N GLU A 124 0.76 -11.70 -11.23
CA GLU A 124 1.46 -12.03 -12.48
C GLU A 124 0.76 -11.40 -13.71
N PHE A 125 -0.57 -11.33 -13.71
CA PHE A 125 -1.30 -10.61 -14.73
C PHE A 125 -0.93 -9.12 -14.72
N LEU A 126 -1.02 -8.45 -13.57
CA LEU A 126 -0.68 -7.03 -13.42
C LEU A 126 0.73 -6.75 -13.90
N LYS A 127 1.71 -7.56 -13.48
CA LYS A 127 3.09 -7.46 -13.94
C LYS A 127 3.19 -7.55 -15.46
N SER A 128 2.55 -8.56 -16.06
CA SER A 128 2.57 -8.76 -17.52
C SER A 128 1.91 -7.62 -18.30
N GLU A 129 0.86 -7.00 -17.75
CA GLU A 129 0.17 -5.89 -18.41
C GLU A 129 0.91 -4.58 -18.23
N ASP A 130 1.57 -4.36 -17.09
CA ASP A 130 2.41 -3.18 -16.87
C ASP A 130 3.64 -3.18 -17.79
N GLU A 131 4.24 -4.36 -18.02
CA GLU A 131 5.34 -4.52 -19.00
C GLU A 131 4.90 -4.15 -20.43
N LYS A 132 3.66 -4.47 -20.82
CA LYS A 132 3.12 -4.17 -22.16
C LYS A 132 2.71 -2.71 -22.30
N SER A 133 2.01 -2.18 -21.29
CA SER A 133 1.45 -0.83 -21.30
C SER A 133 1.50 -0.28 -19.87
N PRO A 134 2.60 0.41 -19.52
CA PRO A 134 2.76 0.95 -18.18
C PRO A 134 1.63 1.89 -17.81
N TYR A 135 1.02 1.62 -16.66
CA TYR A 135 -0.01 2.47 -16.08
C TYR A 135 0.43 2.79 -14.66
N LEU A 136 0.70 4.07 -14.36
CA LEU A 136 1.40 4.48 -13.13
C LEU A 136 0.83 3.86 -11.83
N GLN A 137 -0.49 3.64 -11.77
CA GLN A 137 -1.12 2.99 -10.63
C GLN A 137 -0.74 1.50 -10.52
N ARG A 138 -0.75 0.78 -11.64
CA ARG A 138 -0.31 -0.62 -11.74
C ARG A 138 1.21 -0.73 -11.54
N THR A 139 1.98 0.17 -12.13
CA THR A 139 3.43 0.27 -11.91
C THR A 139 3.76 0.43 -10.43
N ALA A 140 3.02 1.28 -9.70
CA ALA A 140 3.23 1.46 -8.27
C ALA A 140 2.90 0.20 -7.47
N GLU A 141 1.78 -0.47 -7.77
CA GLU A 141 1.38 -1.72 -7.14
C GLU A 141 2.43 -2.83 -7.34
N VAL A 142 2.83 -3.07 -8.59
CA VAL A 142 3.82 -4.10 -8.93
C VAL A 142 5.16 -3.82 -8.24
N ALA A 143 5.60 -2.56 -8.24
CA ALA A 143 6.85 -2.15 -7.59
C ALA A 143 6.80 -2.33 -6.07
N VAL A 144 5.68 -2.01 -5.42
CA VAL A 144 5.51 -2.20 -3.97
C VAL A 144 5.56 -3.68 -3.61
N LEU A 145 4.82 -4.53 -4.30
CA LEU A 145 4.76 -5.96 -3.99
C LEU A 145 6.12 -6.63 -4.24
N SER A 146 6.76 -6.34 -5.39
CA SER A 146 8.12 -6.82 -5.69
C SER A 146 9.11 -6.40 -4.60
N ARG A 147 9.10 -5.12 -4.24
CA ARG A 147 10.08 -4.59 -3.28
C ARG A 147 9.83 -5.10 -1.86
N ALA A 148 8.57 -5.31 -1.49
CA ALA A 148 8.21 -5.87 -0.19
C ALA A 148 8.77 -7.29 -0.04
N GLU A 149 8.64 -8.12 -1.07
CA GLU A 149 9.22 -9.47 -1.13
C GLU A 149 10.75 -9.43 -0.97
N GLU A 150 11.44 -8.57 -1.72
CA GLU A 150 12.90 -8.42 -1.65
C GLU A 150 13.41 -7.97 -0.27
N THR A 151 12.61 -7.20 0.45
CA THR A 151 13.01 -6.55 1.70
C THR A 151 12.48 -7.23 2.96
N GLY A 152 11.60 -8.22 2.81
CA GLY A 152 10.93 -8.90 3.93
C GLY A 152 9.83 -8.09 4.61
N VAL A 153 9.38 -6.99 4.00
CA VAL A 153 8.22 -6.23 4.45
C VAL A 153 6.95 -7.01 4.06
N GLN A 154 5.97 -7.08 4.96
CA GLN A 154 4.67 -7.68 4.62
C GLN A 154 3.87 -6.65 3.82
N ALA A 155 3.34 -7.02 2.66
CA ALA A 155 2.55 -6.11 1.84
C ALA A 155 1.28 -6.78 1.32
N VAL A 156 0.21 -5.99 1.26
CA VAL A 156 -1.04 -6.32 0.59
C VAL A 156 -1.54 -5.10 -0.18
N SER A 157 -2.17 -5.34 -1.31
CA SER A 157 -2.56 -4.39 -2.34
C SER A 157 -3.93 -4.79 -2.91
#